data_AF-A0A945V8Y0-F1
#
_entry.id   AF-A0A945V8Y0-F1
#
_cell.length_a   1.000
_cell.length_b   1.000
_cell.length_c   1.000
_cell.angle_alpha   90.00
_cell.angle_beta   90.00
_cell.angle_gamma   90.00
#
_symmetry.space_group_name_H-M   'P 1'
#
loop_
_entity.id
_entity.type
_entity.pdbx_description
1 polymer ?
#
loop_
_entity_poly.entity_id
_entity_poly.type
_entity_poly.pdbx_seq_one_letter_code
_entity_poly.pdbx_strand_id
1 'polypeptide(L)'
;MVDKEKISGLVDGEMDERNELSAYNAVKHSSEALETWRRYHIIRDVVRAEAKPGLSLDRFKAALDKEPTVIAPRVRGFKRPVDASWMKIAASFAVIAVVGWLGVAENSPVEV
;
A
#
# COMPACT_ATOMS: atom_id res chain seq x y z
N MET A 1 -28.25 -7.06 8.40
CA MET A 1 -28.54 -7.97 7.28
C MET A 1 -27.34 -7.93 6.35
N VAL A 2 -26.80 -9.09 5.98
CA VAL A 2 -25.62 -9.16 5.11
C VAL A 2 -26.00 -8.78 3.68
N ASP A 3 -25.19 -7.91 3.07
CA ASP A 3 -25.29 -7.55 1.67
C ASP A 3 -24.67 -8.67 0.81
N LYS A 4 -25.53 -9.59 0.34
CA LYS A 4 -25.10 -10.79 -0.39
C LYS A 4 -24.53 -10.49 -1.77
N GLU A 5 -24.95 -9.40 -2.39
CA GLU A 5 -24.43 -8.97 -3.69
C GLU A 5 -22.98 -8.53 -3.55
N LYS A 6 -22.66 -7.75 -2.51
CA LYS A 6 -21.27 -7.39 -2.20
C LYS A 6 -20.39 -8.61 -1.93
N ILE A 7 -20.90 -9.61 -1.21
CA ILE A 7 -20.15 -10.85 -1.00
C ILE A 7 -19.95 -11.62 -2.32
N SER A 8 -20.93 -11.63 -3.23
CA SER A 8 -20.77 -12.24 -4.54
C SER A 8 -19.69 -11.54 -5.36
N GLY A 9 -19.75 -10.21 -5.46
CA GLY A 9 -18.73 -9.42 -6.14
C GLY A 9 -17.33 -9.66 -5.58
N LEU A 10 -17.20 -9.83 -4.25
CA LEU A 10 -15.93 -10.18 -3.61
C LEU A 10 -15.44 -11.59 -4.02
N VAL A 11 -16.35 -12.56 -4.14
CA VAL A 11 -16.02 -13.94 -4.56
C VAL A 11 -15.55 -13.99 -6.02
N ASP A 12 -16.13 -13.15 -6.88
CA ASP A 12 -15.81 -13.11 -8.31
C ASP A 12 -14.66 -12.15 -8.65
N GLY A 13 -14.27 -11.26 -7.74
CA GLY A 13 -13.20 -10.29 -7.93
C GLY A 13 -13.60 -9.07 -8.75
N GLU A 14 -14.89 -8.73 -8.77
CA GLU A 14 -15.47 -7.68 -9.61
C GLU A 14 -15.67 -6.34 -8.87
N MET A 15 -15.11 -6.20 -7.66
CA MET A 15 -15.31 -5.01 -6.82
C MET A 15 -14.23 -3.95 -7.04
N ASP A 16 -14.61 -2.68 -6.86
CA ASP A 16 -13.63 -1.60 -6.62
C ASP A 16 -13.01 -1.70 -5.21
N GLU A 17 -11.85 -1.07 -5.01
CA GLU A 17 -11.07 -1.12 -3.77
C GLU A 17 -11.88 -0.78 -2.50
N ARG A 18 -12.81 0.19 -2.59
CA ARG A 18 -13.60 0.63 -1.41
C ARG A 18 -14.64 -0.41 -1.05
N ASN A 19 -15.34 -0.92 -2.05
CA ASN A 19 -16.36 -1.94 -1.86
C ASN A 19 -15.73 -3.29 -1.45
N GLU A 20 -14.56 -3.62 -2.00
CA GLU A 20 -13.78 -4.79 -1.62
C GLU A 20 -13.38 -4.74 -0.14
N LEU A 21 -12.81 -3.62 0.32
CA LEU A 21 -12.45 -3.43 1.72
C LEU A 21 -13.67 -3.53 2.66
N SER A 22 -14.81 -2.98 2.25
CA SER A 22 -16.05 -3.08 3.01
C SER A 22 -16.54 -4.53 3.13
N ALA A 23 -16.52 -5.28 2.03
CA ALA A 23 -16.91 -6.69 2.00
C ALA A 23 -15.94 -7.55 2.82
N TYR A 24 -14.63 -7.32 2.73
CA TYR A 24 -13.63 -7.98 3.59
C TYR A 24 -13.89 -7.74 5.08
N ASN A 25 -14.16 -6.50 5.48
CA ASN A 25 -14.48 -6.19 6.87
C ASN A 25 -15.76 -6.90 7.32
N ALA A 26 -16.78 -6.99 6.46
CA ALA A 26 -18.00 -7.74 6.76
C ALA A 26 -17.69 -9.23 6.98
N VAL A 27 -16.93 -9.87 6.08
CA VAL A 27 -16.53 -11.28 6.21
C VAL A 27 -15.70 -11.52 7.47
N LYS A 28 -14.82 -10.58 7.84
CA LYS A 28 -13.95 -10.71 9.01
C LYS A 28 -14.69 -10.62 10.34
N HIS A 29 -15.75 -9.81 10.42
CA HIS A 29 -16.41 -9.46 11.69
C HIS A 29 -17.83 -10.01 11.85
N SER A 30 -18.44 -10.55 10.79
CA SER A 30 -19.78 -11.14 10.83
C SER A 30 -19.75 -12.62 10.49
N SER A 31 -20.25 -13.45 11.41
CA SER A 31 -20.41 -14.90 11.18
C SER A 31 -21.37 -15.21 10.04
N GLU A 32 -22.41 -14.38 9.85
CA GLU A 32 -23.38 -14.53 8.75
C GLU A 32 -22.73 -14.23 7.39
N ALA A 33 -21.86 -13.20 7.33
CA ALA A 33 -21.15 -12.85 6.10
C ALA A 33 -20.10 -13.90 5.75
N LEU A 34 -19.35 -14.38 6.75
CA LEU A 34 -18.39 -15.47 6.60
C LEU A 34 -19.03 -16.75 6.08
N GLU A 35 -20.18 -17.13 6.65
CA GLU A 35 -20.91 -18.32 6.22
C GLU A 35 -21.48 -18.17 4.81
N THR A 36 -21.94 -16.98 4.43
CA THR A 36 -22.37 -16.68 3.05
C THR A 36 -21.19 -16.82 2.07
N TRP A 37 -20.06 -16.21 2.37
CA TRP A 37 -18.84 -16.29 1.57
C TRP A 37 -18.37 -17.75 1.40
N ARG A 38 -18.37 -18.52 2.49
CA ARG A 38 -18.02 -19.95 2.49
C ARG A 38 -18.97 -20.75 1.58
N ARG A 39 -20.27 -20.51 1.68
CA ARG A 39 -21.27 -21.24 0.89
C ARG A 39 -21.11 -20.97 -0.60
N TYR A 40 -20.78 -19.74 -0.99
CA TYR A 40 -20.57 -19.40 -2.40
C TYR A 40 -19.36 -20.13 -2.99
N HIS A 41 -18.25 -20.23 -2.26
CA HIS A 41 -17.11 -21.06 -2.70
C HIS A 41 -17.47 -22.53 -2.82
N ILE A 42 -18.21 -23.10 -1.84
CA ILE A 42 -18.65 -24.50 -1.93
C ILE A 42 -19.55 -24.73 -3.15
N ILE A 43 -20.51 -23.84 -3.42
CA ILE A 43 -21.38 -23.95 -4.59
C ILE A 43 -20.54 -23.90 -5.87
N ARG A 44 -19.58 -22.95 -5.95
CA ARG A 44 -18.67 -22.81 -7.09
C ARG A 44 -17.87 -24.09 -7.34
N ASP A 45 -17.29 -24.66 -6.29
CA ASP A 45 -16.50 -25.89 -6.37
C ASP A 45 -17.35 -27.09 -6.80
N VAL A 46 -18.59 -27.19 -6.30
CA VAL A 46 -19.52 -28.27 -6.68
C VAL A 46 -19.94 -28.13 -8.15
N VAL A 47 -20.30 -26.93 -8.60
CA VAL A 47 -20.70 -26.67 -9.99
C VAL A 47 -19.58 -27.00 -10.97
N ARG A 48 -18.32 -26.76 -10.58
CA ARG A 48 -17.13 -27.06 -11.39
C ARG A 48 -16.64 -28.50 -11.25
N ALA A 49 -17.28 -29.32 -10.43
CA ALA A 49 -16.82 -30.67 -10.06
C ALA A 49 -15.40 -30.68 -9.45
N GLU A 50 -15.01 -29.59 -8.78
CA GLU A 50 -13.72 -29.40 -8.09
C GLU A 50 -13.84 -29.68 -6.57
N ALA A 51 -15.07 -29.83 -6.06
CA ALA A 51 -15.34 -30.08 -4.66
C ALA A 51 -14.67 -31.39 -4.16
N LYS A 52 -13.86 -31.27 -3.11
CA LYS A 52 -13.22 -32.41 -2.44
C LYS A 52 -13.84 -32.64 -1.07
N PRO A 53 -14.40 -33.82 -0.78
CA PRO A 53 -14.90 -34.15 0.55
C PRO A 53 -13.73 -34.28 1.55
N GLY A 54 -14.01 -34.02 2.83
CA GLY A 54 -13.05 -34.24 3.91
C GLY A 54 -12.11 -33.07 4.23
N LEU A 55 -12.25 -31.92 3.55
CA LEU A 55 -11.59 -30.68 3.95
C LEU A 55 -12.23 -30.15 5.26
N SER A 56 -11.47 -30.26 6.36
CA SER A 56 -11.87 -29.71 7.67
C SER A 56 -11.15 -28.39 7.91
N LEU A 57 -11.93 -27.32 8.06
CA LEU A 57 -11.41 -25.99 8.40
C LEU A 57 -10.63 -26.01 9.73
N ASP A 58 -11.06 -26.80 10.70
CA ASP A 58 -10.40 -26.89 12.00
C ASP A 58 -9.05 -27.59 11.89
N ARG A 59 -8.95 -28.65 11.08
CA ARG A 59 -7.67 -29.30 10.79
C ARG A 59 -6.73 -28.37 10.04
N PHE A 60 -7.25 -27.58 9.10
CA PHE A 60 -6.48 -26.57 8.39
C PHE A 60 -5.93 -25.50 9.35
N LYS A 61 -6.79 -24.92 10.21
CA LYS A 61 -6.36 -23.95 11.24
C LYS A 61 -5.30 -24.53 12.17
N ALA A 62 -5.52 -25.73 12.68
CA ALA A 62 -4.58 -26.40 13.57
C ALA A 62 -3.24 -26.75 12.89
N ALA A 63 -3.23 -26.95 11.57
CA ALA A 63 -1.99 -27.10 10.80
C ALA A 63 -1.29 -25.76 10.62
N LEU A 64 -2.03 -24.70 10.27
CA LEU A 64 -1.53 -23.34 10.10
C LEU A 64 -0.89 -22.78 11.38
N ASP A 65 -1.51 -23.02 12.54
CA ASP A 65 -0.96 -22.60 13.85
C ASP A 65 0.38 -23.28 14.19
N LYS A 66 0.69 -24.42 13.56
CA LYS A 66 1.96 -25.15 13.73
C LYS A 66 3.02 -24.72 12.72
N GLU A 67 2.68 -23.91 11.73
CA GLU A 67 3.65 -23.43 10.76
C GLU A 67 4.62 -22.43 11.43
N PRO A 68 5.94 -22.58 11.23
CA PRO A 68 6.90 -21.64 11.80
C PRO A 68 6.72 -20.26 11.15
N THR A 69 6.67 -19.21 11.97
CA THR A 69 6.61 -17.84 11.47
C THR A 69 7.89 -17.52 10.68
N VAL A 70 7.79 -17.49 9.35
CA VAL A 70 8.91 -17.09 8.48
C VAL A 70 9.09 -15.58 8.57
N ILE A 71 10.09 -15.14 9.34
CA ILE A 71 10.52 -13.74 9.30
C ILE A 71 11.31 -13.54 8.00
N ALA A 72 10.60 -13.12 6.95
CA ALA A 72 11.25 -12.68 5.72
C ALA A 72 12.23 -11.53 6.06
N PRO A 73 13.49 -11.57 5.60
CA PRO A 73 14.44 -10.50 5.84
C PRO A 73 13.86 -9.19 5.32
N ARG A 74 13.69 -8.20 6.20
CA ARG A 74 13.33 -6.84 5.77
C ARG A 74 14.50 -6.31 4.94
N VAL A 75 14.35 -6.32 3.62
CA VAL A 75 15.25 -5.58 2.72
C VAL A 75 15.21 -4.12 3.15
N ARG A 76 16.28 -3.68 3.82
CA ARG A 76 16.45 -2.30 4.25
C ARG A 76 16.57 -1.48 2.97
N GLY A 77 15.46 -0.85 2.55
CA GLY A 77 15.44 -0.03 1.36
C GLY A 77 16.59 0.97 1.41
N PHE A 78 17.42 0.97 0.37
CA PHE A 78 18.53 1.91 0.25
C PHE A 78 17.92 3.31 0.23
N LYS A 79 18.08 4.06 1.33
CA LYS A 79 17.65 5.46 1.35
C LYS A 79 18.52 6.17 0.32
N ARG A 80 17.90 6.67 -0.75
CA ARG A 80 18.58 7.59 -1.68
C ARG A 80 19.14 8.74 -0.84
N PRO A 81 20.42 9.13 -1.03
CA PRO A 81 20.96 10.26 -0.31
C PRO A 81 20.10 11.49 -0.62
N VAL A 82 19.56 12.04 0.48
CA VAL A 82 18.87 13.32 0.66
C VAL A 82 19.08 14.33 -0.46
N ASP A 83 17.96 14.84 -0.98
CA ASP A 83 17.87 16.00 -1.86
C ASP A 83 18.84 17.11 -1.42
N ALA A 84 19.71 17.53 -2.34
CA ALA A 84 20.68 18.60 -2.17
C ALA A 84 19.98 19.99 -2.11
N SER A 85 19.04 20.16 -1.19
CA SER A 85 18.23 21.37 -1.04
C SER A 85 19.08 22.59 -0.62
N TRP A 86 20.21 22.35 0.03
CA TRP A 86 21.22 23.38 0.35
C TRP A 86 21.89 23.98 -0.90
N MET A 87 21.95 23.22 -2.00
CA MET A 87 22.54 23.68 -3.27
C MET A 87 21.63 24.70 -3.98
N LYS A 88 20.31 24.68 -3.71
CA LYS A 88 19.36 25.69 -4.23
C LYS A 88 19.52 27.06 -3.57
N ILE A 89 20.01 27.10 -2.33
CA ILE A 89 20.21 28.34 -1.57
C ILE A 89 21.51 29.05 -2.01
N ALA A 90 22.56 28.30 -2.36
CA ALA A 90 23.84 28.88 -2.79
C ALA A 90 23.74 29.68 -4.09
N ALA A 91 22.87 29.28 -5.03
CA ALA A 91 22.68 29.99 -6.29
C ALA A 91 22.17 31.43 -6.10
N SER A 92 21.38 31.69 -5.05
CA SER A 92 20.83 33.03 -4.77
C SER A 92 21.88 34.04 -4.31
N PHE A 93 22.98 33.59 -3.67
CA PHE A 93 24.03 34.49 -3.20
C PHE A 93 25.02 34.89 -4.30
N ALA A 94 25.23 34.05 -5.32
CA ALA A 94 26.15 34.34 -6.41
C ALA A 94 25.72 35.57 -7.25
N VAL A 95 24.41 35.76 -7.46
CA VAL A 95 23.88 36.89 -8.24
C VAL A 95 24.07 38.22 -7.50
N ILE A 96 23.85 38.25 -6.19
CA ILE A 96 23.99 39.46 -5.37
C ILE A 96 25.45 39.91 -5.30
N ALA A 97 26.40 38.96 -5.21
CA ALA A 97 27.83 39.26 -5.18
C ALA A 97 28.33 39.90 -6.49
N VAL A 98 27.85 39.43 -7.66
CA VAL A 98 28.25 39.98 -8.97
C VAL A 98 27.73 41.41 -9.16
N VAL A 99 26.46 41.67 -8.80
CA VAL A 99 25.88 43.02 -8.92
C VAL A 99 26.55 44.00 -7.96
N GLY A 100 26.86 43.58 -6.73
CA GLY A 100 27.60 44.40 -5.77
C GLY A 100 29.00 44.78 -6.24
N TRP A 101 29.71 43.85 -6.88
CA TRP A 101 31.05 44.11 -7.41
C TRP A 101 31.06 45.12 -8.57
N LEU A 102 30.11 45.01 -9.51
CA LEU A 102 29.97 45.97 -10.60
C LEU A 102 29.57 47.37 -10.10
N GLY A 103 28.67 47.47 -9.13
CA GLY A 103 28.26 48.76 -8.57
C GLY A 103 29.35 49.49 -7.79
N VAL A 104 30.24 48.75 -7.09
CA VAL A 104 31.40 49.33 -6.39
C VAL A 104 32.47 49.83 -7.38
N ALA A 105 32.63 49.16 -8.53
CA ALA A 105 33.57 49.58 -9.56
C ALA A 105 33.14 50.90 -10.26
N GLU A 106 31.83 51.14 -10.40
CA GLU A 106 31.31 52.38 -11.00
C GLU A 106 31.35 53.58 -10.05
N ASN A 107 31.27 53.36 -8.73
CA ASN A 107 31.14 54.43 -7.73
C ASN A 107 32.45 54.74 -6.97
N SER A 108 33.61 54.59 -7.63
CA SER A 108 34.91 54.99 -7.10
C SER A 108 35.23 56.44 -7.52
N PRO A 109 35.02 57.46 -6.66
CA PRO A 109 35.63 58.77 -6.87
C PRO A 109 37.12 58.65 -6.54
N VAL A 110 37.95 58.40 -7.55
CA VAL A 110 39.39 58.63 -7.43
C VAL A 110 39.62 60.12 -7.66
N GLU A 111 39.60 60.91 -6.58
CA GLU A 111 40.26 62.22 -6.58
C GLU A 111 41.78 61.97 -6.62
N VAL A 112 42.41 62.52 -7.66
CA VAL A 112 43.87 62.71 -7.80
C VAL A 112 44.25 64.06 -7.25
#